data_AF-A0A352B1B9-F1
#
_entry.id   AF-A0A352B1B9-F1
#
_cell.length_a   1.000
_cell.length_b   1.000
_cell.length_c   1.000
_cell.angle_alpha   90.00
_cell.angle_beta   90.00
_cell.angle_gamma   90.00
#
_symmetry.space_group_name_H-M   'P 1'
#
loop_
_entity.id
_entity.type
_entity.pdbx_description
1 polymer ?
#
loop_
_entity_poly.entity_id
_entity_poly.type
_entity_poly.pdbx_seq_one_letter_code
_entity_poly.pdbx_strand_id
1 'polypeptide(L)'
;MSKKPRSYLLNNAIPEPLGPATVPDKAGVEGLEAKWAPDWEAKQVYGFDMGAAKENIYSIDTPPPTASGSLHVGHVFSYTHTDVVARYKRMNGYDVYYPMGWDDNGLPTERRVQNYYGVRCDP
;
A
#
# COMPACT_ATOMS: atom_id res chain seq x y z
N MET A 1 -17.59 -18.42 6.80
CA MET A 1 -18.17 -17.84 5.57
C MET A 1 -17.09 -17.84 4.50
N SER A 2 -17.25 -18.66 3.45
CA SER A 2 -16.27 -18.75 2.36
C SER A 2 -16.32 -17.47 1.52
N LYS A 3 -15.24 -16.68 1.51
CA LYS A 3 -15.13 -15.54 0.60
C LYS A 3 -15.03 -16.12 -0.81
N LYS A 4 -15.96 -15.76 -1.70
CA LYS A 4 -15.84 -16.11 -3.12
C LYS A 4 -14.48 -15.59 -3.62
N PRO A 5 -13.73 -16.37 -4.42
CA PRO A 5 -12.48 -15.91 -5.00
C PRO A 5 -12.74 -14.60 -5.76
N ARG A 6 -11.85 -13.61 -5.60
CA ARG A 6 -11.91 -12.35 -6.34
C ARG A 6 -11.68 -12.67 -7.81
N SER A 7 -12.79 -12.89 -8.51
CA SER A 7 -12.76 -13.06 -9.94
C SER A 7 -12.48 -11.69 -10.55
N TYR A 8 -11.21 -11.36 -10.78
CA TYR A 8 -10.83 -10.47 -11.87
C TYR A 8 -11.08 -11.22 -13.18
N LEU A 9 -12.31 -11.68 -13.39
CA LEU A 9 -12.76 -11.91 -14.75
C LEU A 9 -12.63 -10.53 -15.38
N LEU A 10 -11.67 -10.39 -16.29
CA LEU A 10 -11.83 -9.51 -17.43
C LEU A 10 -13.18 -9.93 -18.02
N ASN A 11 -14.24 -9.29 -17.56
CA ASN A 11 -15.48 -9.28 -18.29
C ASN A 11 -15.04 -8.79 -19.67
N ASN A 12 -15.05 -9.69 -20.66
CA ASN A 12 -14.91 -9.32 -22.06
C ASN A 12 -16.08 -8.41 -22.51
N ALA A 13 -17.01 -8.06 -21.61
CA ALA A 13 -17.83 -6.90 -21.75
C ALA A 13 -16.92 -5.66 -21.74
N ILE A 14 -16.79 -5.04 -22.91
CA ILE A 14 -16.43 -3.62 -23.01
C ILE A 14 -17.25 -2.91 -21.93
N PRO A 15 -16.64 -2.23 -20.96
CA PRO A 15 -17.41 -1.50 -19.95
C PRO A 15 -18.40 -0.62 -20.70
N GLU A 16 -19.67 -0.64 -20.26
CA GLU A 16 -20.70 0.30 -20.71
C GLU A 16 -20.04 1.65 -20.98
N PRO A 17 -20.22 2.24 -22.18
CA PRO A 17 -19.50 3.45 -22.56
C PRO A 17 -19.66 4.44 -21.41
N LEU A 18 -18.51 4.83 -20.83
CA LEU A 18 -18.49 5.76 -19.71
C LEU A 18 -19.38 6.93 -20.12
N GLY A 19 -20.43 7.19 -19.34
CA GLY A 19 -21.36 8.29 -19.60
C GLY A 19 -20.60 9.60 -19.81
N PRO A 20 -21.24 10.62 -20.41
CA PRO A 20 -20.55 11.84 -20.82
C PRO A 20 -19.68 12.40 -19.68
N ALA A 21 -18.36 12.35 -19.88
CA ALA A 21 -17.40 12.79 -18.90
C ALA A 21 -17.10 14.28 -19.12
N THR A 22 -17.44 15.11 -18.14
CA THR A 22 -16.95 16.48 -18.08
C THR A 22 -15.50 16.46 -17.61
N VAL A 23 -14.57 16.59 -18.55
CA VAL A 23 -13.13 16.67 -18.26
C VAL A 23 -12.78 18.14 -18.00
N PRO A 24 -12.11 18.47 -16.89
CA PRO A 24 -11.67 19.84 -16.65
C PRO A 24 -10.52 20.21 -17.59
N ASP A 25 -10.42 21.49 -17.95
CA ASP A 25 -9.33 22.02 -18.80
C ASP A 25 -7.94 21.81 -18.18
N LYS A 26 -7.87 21.66 -16.85
CA LYS A 26 -6.65 21.33 -16.09
C LYS A 26 -6.94 20.23 -15.08
N ALA A 27 -6.06 19.22 -15.04
CA ALA A 27 -6.09 18.20 -14.01
C ALA A 27 -5.61 18.80 -12.67
N GLY A 28 -6.47 18.71 -11.65
CA GLY A 28 -6.13 18.98 -10.26
C GLY A 28 -5.94 17.70 -9.46
N VAL A 29 -5.29 17.79 -8.31
CA VAL A 29 -5.14 16.68 -7.35
C VAL A 29 -6.00 16.87 -6.10
N GLU A 30 -6.62 18.05 -5.98
CA GLU A 30 -7.42 18.46 -4.85
C GLU A 30 -8.60 17.51 -4.65
N GLY A 31 -8.78 17.01 -3.42
CA GLY A 31 -9.89 16.14 -3.06
C GLY A 31 -9.81 14.70 -3.61
N LEU A 32 -8.81 14.35 -4.43
CA LEU A 32 -8.67 12.98 -4.95
C LEU A 32 -8.45 11.97 -3.82
N GLU A 33 -7.55 12.25 -2.88
CA GLU A 33 -7.28 11.35 -1.76
C GLU A 33 -8.49 11.22 -0.83
N ALA A 34 -9.15 12.33 -0.52
CA ALA A 34 -10.35 12.35 0.31
C ALA A 34 -11.51 11.55 -0.30
N LYS A 35 -11.57 11.48 -1.64
CA LYS A 35 -12.54 10.66 -2.37
C LYS A 35 -12.12 9.20 -2.43
N TRP A 36 -10.89 8.92 -2.85
CA TRP A 36 -10.48 7.56 -3.24
C TRP A 36 -9.98 6.72 -2.07
N ALA A 37 -9.35 7.30 -1.04
CA ALA A 37 -8.85 6.53 0.08
C ALA A 37 -9.98 5.78 0.84
N PRO A 38 -11.11 6.43 1.21
CA PRO A 38 -12.24 5.74 1.84
C PRO A 38 -12.88 4.70 0.93
N ASP A 39 -12.99 5.01 -0.36
CA ASP A 39 -13.54 4.10 -1.38
C ASP A 39 -12.71 2.82 -1.51
N TRP A 40 -11.38 2.96 -1.56
CA TRP A 40 -10.46 1.83 -1.66
C TRP A 40 -10.43 0.99 -0.38
N GLU A 41 -10.53 1.64 0.78
CA GLU A 41 -10.65 0.96 2.08
C GLU A 41 -11.97 0.17 2.17
N ALA A 42 -13.10 0.78 1.87
CA ALA A 42 -14.41 0.11 1.87
C ALA A 42 -14.46 -1.09 0.92
N LYS A 43 -13.85 -0.97 -0.27
CA LYS A 43 -13.76 -2.04 -1.28
C LYS A 43 -12.65 -3.05 -0.97
N GLN A 44 -11.83 -2.80 0.05
CA GLN A 44 -10.67 -3.61 0.42
C GLN A 44 -9.73 -3.83 -0.77
N VAL A 45 -9.48 -2.80 -1.59
CA VAL A 45 -8.70 -2.90 -2.85
C VAL A 45 -7.32 -3.52 -2.61
N TYR A 46 -6.73 -3.26 -1.45
CA TYR A 46 -5.41 -3.78 -1.05
C TYR A 46 -5.46 -5.05 -0.20
N GLY A 47 -6.66 -5.55 0.14
CA GLY A 47 -6.82 -6.74 0.97
C GLY A 47 -6.25 -7.99 0.31
N PHE A 48 -5.60 -8.82 1.12
CA PHE A 48 -4.98 -10.08 0.71
C PHE A 48 -5.85 -11.28 1.14
N ASP A 49 -6.00 -12.28 0.27
CA ASP A 49 -6.67 -13.54 0.58
C ASP A 49 -5.68 -14.61 1.04
N MET A 50 -5.70 -14.94 2.34
CA MET A 50 -4.89 -16.01 2.94
C MET A 50 -5.24 -17.42 2.40
N GLY A 51 -6.39 -17.58 1.74
CA GLY A 51 -6.82 -18.84 1.11
C GLY A 51 -6.40 -18.99 -0.35
N ALA A 52 -5.74 -17.99 -0.95
CA ALA A 52 -5.31 -18.05 -2.34
C ALA A 52 -4.32 -19.20 -2.58
N ALA A 53 -4.42 -19.83 -3.75
CA ALA A 53 -3.45 -20.84 -4.18
C ALA A 53 -2.06 -20.19 -4.32
N LYS A 54 -1.00 -20.88 -3.88
CA LYS A 54 0.35 -20.32 -3.77
C LYS A 54 0.88 -19.76 -5.10
N GLU A 55 0.54 -20.41 -6.21
CA GLU A 55 0.86 -20.03 -7.58
C GLU A 55 0.26 -18.68 -8.00
N ASN A 56 -0.83 -18.26 -7.34
CA ASN A 56 -1.50 -16.98 -7.59
C ASN A 56 -1.06 -15.88 -6.61
N ILE A 57 -0.17 -16.18 -5.67
CA ILE A 57 0.33 -15.21 -4.69
C ILE A 57 1.58 -14.51 -5.24
N TYR A 58 1.59 -13.18 -5.17
CA TYR A 58 2.80 -12.38 -5.37
C TYR A 58 3.16 -11.67 -4.07
N SER A 59 4.26 -12.09 -3.44
CA SER A 59 4.73 -11.53 -2.17
C SER A 59 5.75 -10.43 -2.42
N ILE A 60 5.57 -9.31 -1.74
CA ILE A 60 6.50 -8.19 -1.72
C ILE A 60 7.12 -8.13 -0.33
N ASP A 61 8.43 -8.25 -0.28
CA ASP A 61 9.21 -7.96 0.93
C ASP A 61 9.68 -6.51 0.86
N THR A 62 9.24 -5.69 1.81
CA THR A 62 9.75 -4.32 1.95
C THR A 62 10.64 -4.21 3.17
N PRO A 63 11.84 -3.65 3.03
CA PRO A 63 12.67 -3.34 4.19
C PRO A 63 11.86 -2.41 5.11
N PRO A 64 11.63 -2.81 6.37
CA PRO A 64 10.79 -2.04 7.26
C PRO A 64 11.47 -0.71 7.58
N PRO A 65 10.74 0.41 7.55
CA PRO A 65 11.26 1.69 8.00
C PRO A 65 11.51 1.61 9.50
N THR A 66 12.54 2.31 9.96
CA THR A 66 12.85 2.37 11.39
C THR A 66 11.82 3.25 12.10
N ALA A 67 11.34 2.81 13.26
CA ALA A 67 10.36 3.55 14.08
C ALA A 67 10.99 4.76 14.82
N SER A 68 12.11 5.29 14.33
CA SER A 68 12.95 6.26 15.02
C SER A 68 13.08 7.61 14.30
N GLY A 69 12.26 7.88 13.27
CA GLY A 69 12.39 9.07 12.43
C GLY A 69 11.07 9.60 11.87
N SER A 70 11.18 10.60 11.01
CA SER A 70 10.08 11.06 10.14
C SER A 70 10.35 10.58 8.72
N LEU A 71 9.28 10.30 7.97
CA LEU A 71 9.41 9.96 6.55
C LEU A 71 9.94 11.16 5.76
N HIS A 72 10.72 10.87 4.73
CA HIS A 72 11.30 11.86 3.81
C HIS A 72 11.13 11.39 2.36
N VAL A 73 11.49 12.23 1.39
CA VAL A 73 11.30 11.94 -0.06
C VAL A 73 11.90 10.62 -0.53
N GLY A 74 12.95 10.11 0.15
CA GLY A 74 13.52 8.80 -0.13
C GLY A 74 12.55 7.66 0.18
N HIS A 75 11.75 7.77 1.24
CA HIS A 75 10.69 6.81 1.54
C HIS A 75 9.60 6.86 0.46
N VAL A 76 9.20 8.07 0.03
CA VAL A 76 8.22 8.24 -1.05
C VAL A 76 8.70 7.56 -2.32
N PHE A 77 9.96 7.78 -2.70
CA PHE A 77 10.58 7.15 -3.85
C PHE A 77 10.53 5.62 -3.76
N SER A 78 10.99 5.04 -2.64
CA SER A 78 11.04 3.58 -2.46
C SER A 78 9.65 2.94 -2.48
N TYR A 79 8.67 3.49 -1.76
CA TYR A 79 7.32 2.92 -1.70
C TYR A 79 6.57 3.07 -3.03
N THR A 80 6.80 4.14 -3.77
CA THR A 80 6.15 4.35 -5.07
C THR A 80 6.54 3.25 -6.07
N HIS A 81 7.82 2.88 -6.15
CA HIS A 81 8.28 1.81 -7.05
C HIS A 81 7.59 0.49 -6.75
N THR A 82 7.56 0.12 -5.48
CA THR A 82 6.95 -1.13 -5.03
C THR A 82 5.43 -1.13 -5.21
N ASP A 83 4.75 0.00 -4.93
CA ASP A 83 3.30 0.13 -5.14
C ASP A 83 2.92 -0.01 -6.63
N VAL A 84 3.72 0.53 -7.56
CA VAL A 84 3.51 0.36 -9.01
C VAL A 84 3.55 -1.13 -9.39
N VAL A 85 4.54 -1.87 -8.89
CA VAL A 85 4.65 -3.32 -9.14
C VAL A 85 3.47 -4.07 -8.51
N ALA A 86 3.09 -3.72 -7.28
CA ALA A 86 1.96 -4.32 -6.58
C ALA A 86 0.65 -4.13 -7.37
N ARG A 87 0.38 -2.92 -7.88
CA ARG A 87 -0.81 -2.62 -8.68
C ARG A 87 -0.79 -3.39 -10.00
N TYR A 88 0.33 -3.41 -10.70
CA TYR A 88 0.48 -4.18 -11.92
C TYR A 88 0.18 -5.67 -11.69
N LYS A 89 0.71 -6.27 -10.62
CA LYS A 89 0.47 -7.68 -10.29
C LYS A 89 -1.00 -7.94 -9.94
N ARG A 90 -1.66 -7.08 -9.17
CA ARG A 90 -3.11 -7.18 -8.90
C ARG A 90 -3.94 -7.11 -10.20
N MET A 91 -3.59 -6.21 -11.11
CA MET A 91 -4.26 -6.10 -12.42
C MET A 91 -4.06 -7.32 -13.32
N ASN A 92 -2.99 -8.10 -13.11
CA ASN A 92 -2.75 -9.37 -13.78
C ASN A 92 -3.34 -10.58 -13.02
N GLY A 93 -4.19 -10.36 -12.02
CA GLY A 93 -4.94 -11.41 -11.33
C GLY A 93 -4.20 -12.08 -10.16
N TYR A 94 -3.03 -11.58 -9.75
CA TYR A 94 -2.35 -12.09 -8.55
C TYR A 94 -2.98 -11.54 -7.26
N ASP A 95 -3.06 -12.39 -6.25
CA ASP A 95 -3.26 -11.98 -4.86
C ASP A 95 -1.93 -11.45 -4.30
N VAL A 96 -1.83 -10.13 -4.18
CA VAL A 96 -0.58 -9.48 -3.77
C VAL A 96 -0.52 -9.37 -2.25
N TYR A 97 0.44 -10.08 -1.65
CA TYR A 97 0.80 -9.94 -0.24
C TYR A 97 1.86 -8.83 -0.11
N TYR A 98 1.43 -7.67 0.38
CA TYR A 98 2.29 -6.51 0.59
C TYR A 98 2.07 -5.94 1.99
N PRO A 99 2.59 -6.60 3.04
CA PRO A 99 2.44 -6.15 4.41
C PRO A 99 3.35 -4.96 4.71
N MET A 100 2.91 -4.11 5.64
CA MET A 100 3.75 -3.07 6.22
C MET A 100 4.41 -3.61 7.51
N GLY A 101 5.71 -3.43 7.64
CA GLY A 101 6.48 -3.73 8.85
C GLY A 101 7.13 -2.48 9.45
N TRP A 102 7.70 -2.61 10.65
CA TRP A 102 8.47 -1.58 11.33
C TRP A 102 9.72 -2.20 11.95
N ASP A 103 10.86 -1.52 11.83
CA ASP A 103 12.07 -1.87 12.56
C ASP A 103 12.13 -1.03 13.83
N ASP A 104 11.72 -1.65 14.93
CA ASP A 104 11.58 -1.00 16.23
C ASP A 104 12.81 -1.17 17.13
N ASN A 105 13.81 -1.94 16.69
CA ASN A 105 14.94 -2.31 17.54
C ASN A 105 16.20 -1.47 17.28
N GLY A 106 17.20 -1.67 18.15
CA GLY A 106 18.55 -1.20 17.96
C GLY A 106 18.83 0.23 18.39
N LEU A 107 20.10 0.61 18.26
CA LEU A 107 20.64 1.89 18.69
C LEU A 107 19.88 3.12 18.16
N PRO A 108 19.35 3.16 16.92
CA PRO A 108 18.58 4.31 16.46
C PRO A 108 17.34 4.58 17.32
N THR A 109 16.59 3.54 17.68
CA THR A 109 15.40 3.66 18.54
C THR A 109 15.78 4.04 19.97
N GLU A 110 16.77 3.35 20.54
CA GLU A 110 17.26 3.64 21.90
C GLU A 110 17.75 5.09 22.04
N ARG A 111 18.55 5.56 21.08
CA ARG A 111 19.04 6.95 21.06
C ARG A 111 17.93 7.96 20.89
N ARG A 112 16.89 7.67 20.08
CA ARG A 112 15.73 8.54 19.96
C ARG A 112 15.02 8.69 21.30
N VAL A 113 14.77 7.59 22.00
CA VAL A 113 14.12 7.59 23.32
C VAL A 113 14.97 8.37 24.33
N GLN A 114 16.28 8.12 24.37
CA GLN A 114 17.22 8.87 25.22
C GLN A 114 17.16 10.37 24.97
N ASN A 115 17.22 10.78 23.70
CA ASN A 115 17.16 12.20 23.33
C ASN A 115 15.80 12.83 23.62
N TYR A 116 14.70 12.08 23.43
CA TYR A 116 13.34 12.59 23.65
C TYR A 116 13.03 12.79 25.14
N TYR A 117 13.44 11.85 25.99
CA TYR A 117 13.19 11.90 27.44
C TYR A 117 14.33 12.53 28.24
N GLY A 118 15.45 12.90 27.60
CA GLY A 118 16.62 13.46 28.26
C GLY A 118 17.34 12.48 29.21
N VAL A 119 17.21 11.17 28.96
CA VAL A 119 17.81 10.11 29.78
C VAL A 119 19.10 9.59 29.14
N ARG A 120 20.08 9.22 29.95
CA ARG A 120 21.28 8.49 29.49
C ARG A 120 21.35 7.15 30.19
N CYS A 121 21.75 6.12 29.45
CA CYS A 121 22.16 4.86 30.07
C CYS A 121 23.61 5.00 30.51
N ASP A 122 23.90 4.67 31.76
CA ASP A 122 25.28 4.48 32.20
C ASP A 122 25.87 3.23 31.50
N PRO A 123 27.15 3.25 31.10
CA PRO A 123 27.79 2.16 30.37
C PRO A 123 27.95 0.87 31.19
#